data_AF-A0A483SAB7-F1
#
_entry.id   AF-A0A483SAB7-F1
#
_cell.length_a   1.000
_cell.length_b   1.000
_cell.length_c   1.000
_cell.angle_alpha   90.00
_cell.angle_beta   90.00
_cell.angle_gamma   90.00
#
_symmetry.space_group_name_H-M   'P 1'
#
loop_
_entity.id
_entity.type
_entity.pdbx_description
1 polymer ?
#
loop_
_entity_poly.entity_id
_entity_poly.type
_entity_poly.pdbx_seq_one_letter_code
_entity_poly.pdbx_strand_id
1 'polypeptide(L)'
;KIQDPVTLIEKNIEISPVSVPKHFSRNCIYKEVEQCVLEKKITEENGRDMLNLLSAHSFPKEYGLGENNIIIRKHNHKDVIRLMNYWWEYFNQGAKRDQLTLFFLSWKHGVPIQLMDETSRNKNNYFRYHLHKNEKKLPLMKRSYLFMKANRQRVYFYDCLCKLYLFLKK
;
A
#
# COMPACT_ATOMS: atom_id res chain seq x y z
N LYS A 1 -15.60 -14.88 -11.99
CA LYS A 1 -16.61 -14.30 -11.07
C LYS A 1 -15.90 -13.90 -9.78
N ILE A 2 -16.28 -12.79 -9.14
CA ILE A 2 -15.75 -12.45 -7.81
C ILE A 2 -16.36 -13.43 -6.80
N GLN A 3 -15.53 -13.99 -5.93
CA GLN A 3 -15.94 -14.90 -4.86
C GLN A 3 -16.21 -14.13 -3.56
N ASP A 4 -17.06 -14.72 -2.72
CA ASP A 4 -17.28 -14.24 -1.36
C ASP A 4 -15.95 -14.28 -0.57
N PRO A 5 -15.51 -13.16 0.03
CA PRO A 5 -14.25 -13.10 0.77
C PRO A 5 -14.29 -13.73 2.17
N VAL A 6 -15.39 -14.33 2.65
CA VAL A 6 -15.45 -14.93 4.01
C VAL A 6 -14.28 -15.86 4.29
N THR A 7 -14.01 -16.80 3.38
CA THR A 7 -12.88 -17.75 3.54
C THR A 7 -11.51 -17.07 3.59
N LEU A 8 -11.34 -15.98 2.82
CA LEU A 8 -10.13 -15.18 2.84
C LEU A 8 -9.99 -14.44 4.18
N ILE A 9 -11.09 -13.90 4.69
CA ILE A 9 -11.13 -13.17 5.96
C ILE A 9 -10.75 -14.12 7.10
N GLU A 10 -11.43 -15.28 7.20
CA GLU A 10 -11.20 -16.30 8.23
C GLU A 10 -9.72 -16.74 8.25
N LYS A 11 -9.17 -17.10 7.10
CA LYS A 11 -7.74 -17.46 6.95
C LYS A 11 -6.80 -16.38 7.50
N ASN A 12 -7.05 -15.11 7.19
CA ASN A 12 -6.14 -14.03 7.55
C ASN A 12 -6.26 -13.62 9.03
N ILE A 13 -7.46 -13.64 9.61
CA ILE A 13 -7.65 -13.30 11.03
C ILE A 13 -7.11 -14.38 11.98
N GLU A 14 -7.00 -15.63 11.54
CA GLU A 14 -6.35 -16.69 12.30
C GLU A 14 -4.84 -16.44 12.47
N ILE A 15 -4.20 -15.91 11.42
CA ILE A 15 -2.76 -15.67 11.41
C ILE A 15 -2.40 -14.37 12.14
N SER A 16 -3.18 -13.30 11.96
CA SER A 16 -2.87 -11.99 12.53
C SER A 16 -4.14 -11.19 12.83
N PRO A 17 -4.16 -10.36 13.89
CA PRO A 17 -5.28 -9.46 14.17
C PRO A 17 -5.49 -8.39 13.09
N VAL A 18 -4.47 -8.11 12.27
CA VAL A 18 -4.53 -7.21 11.11
C VAL A 18 -3.78 -7.83 9.93
N SER A 19 -4.39 -7.79 8.75
CA SER A 19 -3.77 -8.23 7.50
C SER A 19 -4.03 -7.21 6.39
N VAL A 20 -2.99 -6.89 5.62
CA VAL A 20 -3.03 -5.94 4.50
C VAL A 20 -2.30 -6.49 3.28
N PRO A 21 -2.67 -6.13 2.05
CA PRO A 21 -1.95 -6.54 0.86
C PRO A 21 -0.50 -6.10 0.89
N LYS A 22 0.43 -6.98 0.51
CA LYS A 22 1.83 -6.61 0.32
C LYS A 22 1.98 -5.49 -0.71
N HIS A 23 2.80 -4.50 -0.38
CA HIS A 23 3.09 -3.43 -1.33
C HIS A 23 3.82 -3.98 -2.57
N PHE A 24 3.28 -3.71 -3.75
CA PHE A 24 3.70 -4.33 -5.00
C PHE A 24 5.17 -4.14 -5.38
N SER A 25 5.83 -3.07 -4.92
CA SER A 25 7.18 -2.74 -5.42
C SER A 25 8.23 -2.46 -4.34
N ARG A 26 7.82 -2.29 -3.08
CA ARG A 26 8.70 -1.84 -2.00
C ARG A 26 8.28 -2.55 -0.72
N ASN A 27 9.24 -2.77 0.18
CA ASN A 27 9.06 -3.39 1.49
C ASN A 27 9.61 -2.49 2.62
N CYS A 28 9.97 -1.24 2.32
CA CYS A 28 10.73 -0.37 3.20
C CYS A 28 10.12 1.04 3.21
N ILE A 29 9.73 1.52 4.39
CA ILE A 29 9.12 2.86 4.54
C ILE A 29 10.10 3.96 4.09
N TYR A 30 11.41 3.84 4.40
CA TYR A 30 12.42 4.81 3.96
C TYR A 30 12.39 5.02 2.44
N LYS A 31 12.41 3.92 1.67
CA LYS A 31 12.30 3.94 0.20
C LYS A 31 10.95 4.46 -0.28
N GLU A 32 9.86 4.21 0.46
CA GLU A 32 8.52 4.74 0.15
C GLU A 32 8.45 6.25 0.33
N VAL A 33 9.06 6.79 1.39
CA VAL A 33 9.12 8.24 1.64
C VAL A 33 9.83 8.94 0.48
N GLU A 34 11.01 8.47 0.09
CA GLU A 34 11.77 9.00 -1.05
C GLU A 34 10.93 8.98 -2.34
N GLN A 35 10.26 7.86 -2.62
CA GLN A 35 9.40 7.74 -3.79
C GLN A 35 8.19 8.69 -3.74
N CYS A 36 7.60 8.88 -2.56
CA CYS A 36 6.48 9.80 -2.38
C CYS A 36 6.90 11.25 -2.61
N VAL A 37 8.09 11.67 -2.16
CA VAL A 37 8.65 13.01 -2.46
C VAL A 37 8.91 13.15 -3.95
N LEU A 38 9.58 12.17 -4.57
CA LEU A 38 9.90 12.17 -6.00
C LEU A 38 8.64 12.28 -6.88
N GLU A 39 7.58 11.56 -6.52
CA GLU A 39 6.28 11.61 -7.21
C GLU A 39 5.41 12.82 -6.82
N LYS A 40 5.93 13.74 -5.98
CA LYS A 40 5.22 14.92 -5.46
C LYS A 40 3.91 14.56 -4.75
N LYS A 41 3.88 13.37 -4.13
CA LYS A 41 2.75 12.87 -3.35
C LYS A 41 2.73 13.39 -1.92
N ILE A 42 3.88 13.85 -1.43
CA ILE A 42 4.11 14.53 -0.15
C ILE A 42 5.14 15.65 -0.39
N THR A 43 5.23 16.61 0.53
CA THR A 43 6.25 17.68 0.48
C THR A 43 7.61 17.15 0.94
N GLU A 44 8.70 17.84 0.57
CA GLU A 44 10.05 17.52 1.04
C GLU A 44 10.18 17.60 2.56
N GLU A 45 9.54 18.61 3.17
CA GLU A 45 9.47 18.78 4.62
C GLU A 45 8.84 17.56 5.31
N ASN A 46 7.65 17.17 4.87
CA ASN A 46 6.97 15.97 5.38
C ASN A 46 7.83 14.70 5.20
N GLY A 47 8.54 14.60 4.08
CA GLY A 47 9.47 13.51 3.83
C GLY A 47 10.62 13.49 4.83
N ARG A 48 11.26 14.64 5.06
CA ARG A 48 12.35 14.81 6.04
C ARG A 48 11.89 14.48 7.46
N ASP A 49 10.73 14.97 7.86
CA ASP A 49 10.18 14.73 9.20
C ASP A 49 9.89 13.24 9.42
N MET A 50 9.34 12.55 8.41
CA MET A 50 9.16 11.11 8.46
C MET A 50 10.49 10.35 8.56
N LEU A 51 11.51 10.72 7.77
CA LEU A 51 12.83 10.07 7.86
C LEU A 51 13.50 10.29 9.22
N ASN A 52 13.38 11.49 9.78
CA ASN A 52 13.89 11.82 11.11
C ASN A 52 13.16 11.01 12.19
N LEU A 53 11.83 10.89 12.11
CA LEU A 53 11.03 10.07 13.03
C LEU A 53 11.50 8.61 13.04
N LEU A 54 11.66 8.01 11.85
CA LEU A 54 12.09 6.62 11.70
C LEU A 54 13.51 6.41 12.26
N SER A 55 14.42 7.34 11.95
CA SER A 55 15.81 7.32 12.43
C SER A 55 15.90 7.45 13.95
N ALA A 56 15.17 8.41 14.53
CA ALA A 56 15.15 8.66 15.98
C ALA A 56 14.65 7.46 16.79
N HIS A 57 13.77 6.64 16.21
CA HIS A 57 13.28 5.41 16.82
C HIS A 57 14.09 4.17 16.42
N SER A 58 15.15 4.30 15.61
CA SER A 58 15.90 3.16 15.07
C SER A 58 15.01 2.14 14.35
N PHE A 59 14.00 2.61 13.61
CA PHE A 59 13.06 1.72 12.93
C PHE A 59 13.79 0.88 11.85
N PRO A 60 13.64 -0.45 11.84
CA PRO A 60 14.39 -1.31 10.93
C PRO A 60 14.09 -1.03 9.45
N LYS A 61 15.14 -1.03 8.63
CA LYS A 61 14.99 -1.03 7.17
C LYS A 61 14.36 -2.36 6.73
N GLU A 62 13.55 -2.30 5.68
CA GLU A 62 12.92 -3.48 5.06
C GLU A 62 12.02 -4.32 5.98
N TYR A 63 11.52 -3.71 7.07
CA TYR A 63 10.61 -4.35 8.03
C TYR A 63 9.31 -4.88 7.41
N GLY A 64 8.81 -4.20 6.37
CA GLY A 64 7.52 -4.49 5.77
C GLY A 64 6.82 -3.22 5.29
N LEU A 65 5.98 -3.37 4.26
CA LEU A 65 5.17 -2.30 3.72
C LEU A 65 3.91 -2.89 3.05
N GLY A 66 2.74 -2.34 3.37
CA GLY A 66 1.47 -2.73 2.78
C GLY A 66 0.96 -1.70 1.77
N GLU A 67 0.07 -2.12 0.85
CA GLU A 67 -0.66 -1.15 0.01
C GLU A 67 -1.74 -0.40 0.80
N ASN A 68 -2.25 -1.01 1.88
CA ASN A 68 -3.27 -0.48 2.79
C ASN A 68 -4.64 -0.10 2.16
N ASN A 69 -4.84 -0.39 0.87
CA ASN A 69 -6.12 -0.20 0.18
C ASN A 69 -7.19 -1.24 0.56
N ILE A 70 -6.80 -2.32 1.23
CA ILE A 70 -7.65 -3.37 1.78
C ILE A 70 -7.11 -3.68 3.17
N ILE A 71 -8.00 -3.78 4.17
CA ILE A 71 -7.61 -4.08 5.55
C ILE A 71 -8.58 -5.13 6.09
N ILE A 72 -8.05 -6.29 6.43
CA ILE A 72 -8.75 -7.31 7.21
C ILE A 72 -8.31 -7.11 8.66
N ARG A 73 -9.25 -6.97 9.59
CA ARG A 73 -8.89 -6.75 11.00
C ARG A 73 -9.92 -7.32 11.96
N LYS A 74 -9.43 -7.80 13.11
CA LYS A 74 -10.26 -8.08 14.29
C LYS A 74 -10.71 -6.75 14.90
N HIS A 75 -11.79 -6.18 14.37
CA HIS A 75 -12.23 -4.81 14.64
C HIS A 75 -12.31 -4.47 16.14
N ASN A 76 -12.83 -5.40 16.95
CA ASN A 76 -13.06 -5.21 18.39
C ASN A 76 -11.86 -5.61 19.27
N HIS A 77 -10.74 -6.04 18.69
CA HIS A 77 -9.56 -6.39 19.47
C HIS A 77 -8.91 -5.12 20.04
N LYS A 78 -8.70 -5.07 21.35
CA LYS A 78 -8.24 -3.85 22.06
C LYS A 78 -6.96 -3.26 21.46
N ASP A 79 -5.99 -4.11 21.12
CA ASP A 79 -4.72 -3.66 20.50
C ASP A 79 -4.91 -3.14 19.08
N VAL A 80 -5.87 -3.69 18.33
CA VAL A 80 -6.20 -3.21 16.97
C VAL A 80 -6.84 -1.84 17.06
N ILE A 81 -7.79 -1.64 17.98
CA ILE A 81 -8.42 -0.35 18.21
C ILE A 81 -7.36 0.70 18.55
N ARG A 82 -6.46 0.38 19.48
CA ARG A 82 -5.36 1.26 19.87
C ARG A 82 -4.45 1.61 18.69
N LEU A 83 -4.02 0.61 17.90
CA LEU A 83 -3.20 0.83 16.71
C LEU A 83 -3.91 1.74 15.69
N MET A 84 -5.20 1.51 15.41
CA MET A 84 -5.94 2.30 14.43
C MET A 84 -6.14 3.75 14.89
N ASN A 85 -6.32 3.99 16.19
CA ASN A 85 -6.40 5.34 16.75
C ASN A 85 -5.07 6.09 16.61
N TYR A 86 -3.95 5.46 16.96
CA TYR A 86 -2.62 6.05 16.72
C TYR A 86 -2.38 6.31 15.23
N TRP A 87 -2.78 5.36 14.38
CA TRP A 87 -2.60 5.53 12.94
C TRP A 87 -3.38 6.72 12.40
N TRP A 88 -4.62 6.91 12.85
CA TRP A 88 -5.44 8.06 12.50
C TRP A 88 -4.84 9.38 12.97
N GLU A 89 -4.33 9.43 14.20
CA GLU A 89 -3.64 10.61 14.75
C GLU A 89 -2.44 11.01 13.89
N TYR A 90 -1.53 10.07 13.63
CA TYR A 90 -0.34 10.30 12.81
C TYR A 90 -0.70 10.67 11.37
N PHE A 91 -1.73 10.05 10.80
CA PHE A 91 -2.20 10.36 9.46
C PHE A 91 -2.68 11.83 9.35
N ASN A 92 -3.39 12.33 10.36
CA ASN A 92 -3.93 13.69 10.37
C ASN A 92 -2.86 14.76 10.56
N GLN A 93 -1.83 14.47 11.35
CA GLN A 93 -0.75 15.42 11.68
C GLN A 93 0.37 15.46 10.63
N GLY A 94 0.58 14.35 9.89
CA GLY A 94 1.71 14.22 8.97
C GLY A 94 1.36 14.34 7.49
N ALA A 95 2.13 13.64 6.66
CA ALA A 95 2.11 13.69 5.20
C ALA A 95 0.81 13.18 4.52
N LYS A 96 -0.19 12.75 5.30
CA LYS A 96 -1.47 12.16 4.85
C LYS A 96 -1.27 11.01 3.85
N ARG A 97 -0.22 10.22 4.08
CA ARG A 97 0.06 8.95 3.39
C ARG A 97 0.04 7.82 4.40
N ASP A 98 -1.01 7.03 4.28
CA ASP A 98 -1.36 5.91 5.12
C ASP A 98 -0.25 4.84 5.19
N GLN A 99 0.48 4.64 4.08
CA GLN A 99 1.61 3.70 3.97
C GLN A 99 2.83 4.08 4.81
N LEU A 100 2.99 5.36 5.19
CA LEU A 100 4.23 5.84 5.82
C LEU A 100 4.29 5.58 7.33
N THR A 101 3.16 5.29 7.97
CA THR A 101 3.08 5.23 9.45
C THR A 101 2.54 3.91 9.99
N LEU A 102 1.73 3.15 9.23
CA LEU A 102 1.07 1.95 9.76
C LEU A 102 2.07 0.89 10.27
N PHE A 103 3.06 0.53 9.46
CA PHE A 103 4.06 -0.49 9.82
C PHE A 103 5.03 0.01 10.91
N PHE A 104 5.32 1.31 10.93
CA PHE A 104 6.08 1.92 12.02
C PHE A 104 5.34 1.82 13.35
N LEU A 105 4.04 2.15 13.38
CA LEU A 105 3.22 2.08 14.59
C LEU A 105 2.98 0.63 15.04
N SER A 106 2.79 -0.28 14.08
CA SER A 106 2.72 -1.73 14.35
C SER A 106 3.96 -2.22 15.08
N TRP A 107 5.15 -1.89 14.57
CA TRP A 107 6.43 -2.22 15.20
C TRP A 107 6.56 -1.56 16.57
N LYS A 108 6.29 -0.25 16.67
CA LYS A 108 6.45 0.54 17.89
C LYS A 108 5.54 0.07 19.03
N HIS A 109 4.35 -0.43 18.71
CA HIS A 109 3.34 -0.85 19.69
C HIS A 109 3.17 -2.37 19.79
N GLY A 110 3.99 -3.16 19.10
CA GLY A 110 3.97 -4.62 19.16
C GLY A 110 2.67 -5.25 18.63
N VAL A 111 1.98 -4.59 17.69
CA VAL A 111 0.73 -5.13 17.11
C VAL A 111 1.06 -5.76 15.76
N PRO A 112 1.02 -7.11 15.62
CA PRO A 112 1.43 -7.76 14.39
C PRO A 112 0.50 -7.40 13.22
N ILE A 113 1.12 -7.20 12.06
CA ILE A 113 0.42 -7.04 10.78
C ILE A 113 0.95 -8.11 9.83
N GLN A 114 0.05 -8.89 9.24
CA GLN A 114 0.38 -9.81 8.19
C GLN A 114 0.32 -9.11 6.82
N LEU A 115 1.32 -9.38 5.99
CA LEU A 115 1.29 -9.06 4.56
C LEU A 115 0.62 -10.23 3.82
N MET A 116 -0.59 -10.03 3.33
CA MET A 116 -1.34 -11.05 2.59
C MET A 116 -1.01 -11.02 1.09
N ASP A 117 -1.15 -12.18 0.44
CA ASP A 117 -0.85 -12.36 -0.98
C ASP A 117 -1.94 -11.75 -1.86
N GLU A 118 -3.21 -11.83 -1.47
CA GLU A 118 -4.33 -11.31 -2.24
C GLU A 118 -4.33 -9.78 -2.27
N THR A 119 -4.16 -9.19 -3.45
CA THR A 119 -4.15 -7.74 -3.63
C THR A 119 -5.15 -7.33 -4.72
N SER A 120 -5.43 -6.03 -4.86
CA SER A 120 -6.22 -5.56 -6.00
C SER A 120 -5.45 -5.68 -7.33
N ARG A 121 -4.12 -5.88 -7.28
CA ARG A 121 -3.18 -5.87 -8.41
C ARG A 121 -2.71 -7.23 -8.90
N ASN A 122 -2.91 -8.32 -8.16
CA ASN A 122 -2.55 -9.67 -8.60
C ASN A 122 -3.78 -10.48 -9.03
N LYS A 123 -3.59 -11.62 -9.70
CA LYS A 123 -4.70 -12.48 -10.12
C LYS A 123 -5.20 -13.26 -8.90
N ASN A 124 -6.43 -12.99 -8.46
CA ASN A 124 -7.11 -13.72 -7.40
C ASN A 124 -8.64 -13.74 -7.64
N ASN A 125 -9.42 -14.30 -6.73
CA ASN A 125 -10.87 -14.40 -6.88
C ASN A 125 -11.66 -13.32 -6.15
N TYR A 126 -11.02 -12.47 -5.34
CA TYR A 126 -11.68 -11.59 -4.38
C TYR A 126 -11.65 -10.10 -4.81
N PHE A 127 -10.54 -9.63 -5.36
CA PHE A 127 -10.31 -8.20 -5.63
C PHE A 127 -9.98 -7.91 -7.09
N ARG A 128 -10.44 -6.74 -7.55
CA ARG A 128 -10.19 -6.24 -8.90
C ARG A 128 -9.77 -4.78 -8.82
N TYR A 129 -8.67 -4.44 -9.49
CA TYR A 129 -8.27 -3.05 -9.68
C TYR A 129 -9.18 -2.37 -10.69
N HIS A 130 -9.66 -1.19 -10.34
CA HIS A 130 -10.40 -0.31 -11.24
C HIS A 130 -9.76 1.08 -11.23
N LEU A 131 -9.71 1.70 -12.40
CA LEU A 131 -9.26 3.09 -12.54
C LEU A 131 -10.16 4.04 -11.74
N HIS A 132 -9.57 5.08 -11.18
CA HIS A 132 -10.30 6.14 -10.50
C HIS A 132 -11.20 6.91 -11.48
N LYS A 133 -12.26 7.55 -10.97
CA LYS A 133 -13.26 8.25 -11.79
C LYS A 133 -12.63 9.27 -12.76
N ASN A 134 -11.62 10.01 -12.31
CA ASN A 134 -10.92 11.00 -13.14
C ASN A 134 -10.01 10.35 -14.20
N GLU A 135 -9.40 9.22 -13.87
CA GLU A 135 -8.56 8.48 -14.82
C GLU A 135 -9.40 7.90 -15.96
N LYS A 136 -10.64 7.48 -15.68
CA LYS A 136 -11.59 7.03 -16.71
C LYS A 136 -11.94 8.10 -17.74
N LYS A 137 -11.76 9.39 -17.42
CA LYS A 137 -11.98 10.52 -18.35
C LYS A 137 -10.78 10.81 -19.25
N LEU A 138 -9.63 10.20 -18.99
CA LEU A 138 -8.42 10.44 -19.79
C LEU A 138 -8.56 9.83 -21.20
N PRO A 139 -7.74 10.29 -22.18
CA PRO A 139 -7.70 9.67 -23.51
C PRO A 139 -7.41 8.17 -23.44
N LEU A 140 -7.92 7.39 -24.40
CA LEU A 140 -7.83 5.92 -24.42
C LEU A 140 -6.40 5.43 -24.19
N MET A 141 -5.42 5.99 -24.90
CA MET A 141 -4.01 5.60 -24.77
C MET A 141 -3.49 5.77 -23.33
N LYS A 142 -3.84 6.88 -22.67
CA LYS A 142 -3.43 7.15 -21.29
C LYS A 142 -4.16 6.24 -20.30
N ARG A 143 -5.44 5.94 -20.54
CA ARG A 143 -6.22 4.97 -19.76
C ARG A 143 -5.63 3.56 -19.84
N SER A 144 -5.35 3.09 -21.06
CA SER A 144 -4.75 1.78 -21.30
C SER A 144 -3.40 1.66 -20.60
N TYR A 145 -2.53 2.67 -20.74
CA TYR A 145 -1.26 2.70 -20.04
C TYR A 145 -1.41 2.65 -18.50
N LEU A 146 -2.28 3.45 -17.91
CA LEU A 146 -2.50 3.43 -16.46
C LEU A 146 -3.03 2.07 -15.97
N PHE A 147 -3.96 1.48 -16.72
CA PHE A 147 -4.49 0.16 -16.42
C PHE A 147 -3.39 -0.90 -16.46
N MET A 148 -2.57 -0.90 -17.52
CA MET A 148 -1.46 -1.83 -17.67
C MET A 148 -0.40 -1.63 -16.58
N LYS A 149 -0.04 -0.38 -16.28
CA LYS A 149 0.90 -0.04 -15.21
C LYS A 149 0.41 -0.57 -13.86
N ALA A 150 -0.87 -0.43 -13.57
CA ALA A 150 -1.45 -0.93 -12.32
C ALA A 150 -1.54 -2.46 -12.26
N ASN A 151 -1.69 -3.13 -13.40
CA ASN A 151 -1.80 -4.58 -13.53
C ASN A 151 -0.51 -5.26 -14.03
N ARG A 152 0.64 -4.57 -14.02
CA ARG A 152 1.91 -5.09 -14.57
C ARG A 152 2.38 -6.40 -13.92
N GLN A 153 1.94 -6.67 -12.70
CA GLN A 153 2.23 -7.92 -11.98
C GLN A 153 1.27 -9.06 -12.32
N ARG A 154 0.15 -8.80 -13.00
CA ARG A 154 -0.76 -9.85 -13.48
C ARG A 154 -0.30 -10.47 -14.78
N VAL A 155 0.30 -9.67 -15.66
CA VAL A 155 0.61 -10.05 -17.03
C VAL A 155 1.98 -9.50 -17.38
N TYR A 156 2.97 -10.39 -17.58
CA TYR A 156 4.34 -10.01 -17.94
C TYR A 156 4.38 -9.07 -19.16
N PHE A 157 3.53 -9.33 -20.15
CA PHE A 157 3.39 -8.50 -21.34
C PHE A 157 3.06 -7.03 -21.05
N TYR A 158 2.32 -6.73 -19.97
CA TYR A 158 2.02 -5.35 -19.58
C TYR A 158 3.25 -4.60 -19.09
N ASP A 159 4.21 -5.27 -18.47
CA ASP A 159 5.48 -4.63 -18.09
C ASP A 159 6.28 -4.20 -19.33
N CYS A 160 6.39 -5.08 -20.33
CA CYS A 160 7.04 -4.77 -21.61
C CYS A 160 6.38 -3.58 -22.32
N LEU A 161 5.05 -3.59 -22.42
CA LEU A 161 4.33 -2.50 -23.05
C LEU A 161 4.43 -1.18 -22.27
N CYS A 162 4.45 -1.21 -20.93
CA CYS A 162 4.68 -0.01 -20.12
C CYS A 162 6.08 0.59 -20.35
N LYS A 163 7.11 -0.26 -20.47
CA LYS A 163 8.48 0.18 -20.80
C LYS A 163 8.53 0.80 -22.20
N LEU A 164 7.90 0.18 -23.19
CA LEU A 164 7.80 0.72 -24.56
C LEU A 164 7.07 2.07 -24.60
N TYR A 165 5.93 2.19 -23.91
CA TYR A 165 5.18 3.44 -23.83
C TYR A 165 6.02 4.60 -23.25
N LEU A 166 6.82 4.33 -22.23
CA LEU A 166 7.72 5.33 -21.63
C LEU A 166 8.87 5.70 -22.57
N PHE A 167 9.41 4.73 -23.31
CA PHE A 167 10.44 4.97 -24.32
C PHE A 167 9.94 5.88 -25.44
N LEU A 168 8.75 5.62 -25.99
CA LEU A 168 8.14 6.41 -27.07
C LEU A 168 7.68 7.82 -26.64
N LYS A 169 7.69 8.11 -25.34
CA LYS A 169 7.30 9.41 -24.77
C LYS A 169 8.48 10.26 -24.30
N LYS A 170 9.68 9.71 -24.30
CA LYS A 170 10.92 10.49 -24.24
C LYS A 170 11.16 11.15 -25.59
#